data_AF-A0A7X7DQB2-F1
#
_entry.id   AF-A0A7X7DQB2-F1
#
_cell.length_a   1.000
_cell.length_b   1.000
_cell.length_c   1.000
_cell.angle_alpha   90.00
_cell.angle_beta   90.00
_cell.angle_gamma   90.00
#
_symmetry.space_group_name_H-M   'P 1'
#
loop_
_entity.id
_entity.type
_entity.pdbx_description
1 polymer ?
#
loop_
_entity_poly.entity_id
_entity_poly.type
_entity_poly.pdbx_seq_one_letter_code
_entity_poly.pdbx_strand_id
1 'polypeptide(L)'
;MKKYISQPNEDLGMIAQKFGMPSWKYLYELNKEKIGDNPDLLQSGTELDIPEWDTTSGDEKISAKRASPFAYTSGVSYRYPWVPVSLSVVDINKKLMGDFEKEREYVIWDRKNGKVFSRGDIKKSDVIESLAPDSNNLSIGIKGVPIVWENDIHYHPDDMPVSDKKVIEKEDSSPSSFLDESQDIPE
;
A
#
# COMPACT_ATOMS: atom_id res chain seq x y z
N MET A 1 12.08 -1.82 12.76
CA MET A 1 13.04 -1.86 11.61
C MET A 1 13.30 -3.30 11.23
N LYS A 2 13.09 -3.64 9.96
CA LYS A 2 13.18 -5.01 9.43
C LYS A 2 14.40 -5.15 8.53
N LYS A 3 15.06 -6.31 8.54
CA LYS A 3 16.15 -6.63 7.60
C LYS A 3 15.59 -7.37 6.39
N TYR A 4 16.05 -7.02 5.19
CA TYR A 4 15.64 -7.66 3.95
C TYR A 4 16.85 -7.92 3.05
N ILE A 5 16.95 -9.13 2.50
CA ILE A 5 18.02 -9.51 1.57
C ILE A 5 17.49 -9.34 0.15
N SER A 6 18.11 -8.46 -0.63
CA SER A 6 17.73 -8.21 -2.03
C SER A 6 17.86 -9.49 -2.87
N GLN A 7 16.85 -9.77 -3.69
CA GLN A 7 16.87 -10.92 -4.61
C GLN A 7 17.50 -10.53 -5.96
N PRO A 8 17.95 -11.52 -6.75
CA PRO A 8 18.33 -11.29 -8.14
C PRO A 8 17.21 -10.62 -8.94
N ASN A 9 17.57 -9.57 -9.69
CA ASN A 9 16.66 -8.76 -10.52
C ASN A 9 15.63 -7.90 -9.75
N GLU A 10 15.77 -7.73 -8.43
CA GLU A 10 15.00 -6.70 -7.71
C GLU A 10 15.73 -5.35 -7.78
N ASP A 11 14.99 -4.29 -8.04
CA ASP A 11 15.44 -2.91 -7.86
C ASP A 11 14.87 -2.29 -6.57
N LEU A 12 15.41 -1.13 -6.17
CA LEU A 12 14.94 -0.43 -4.97
C LEU A 12 13.46 0.02 -5.07
N GLY A 13 12.94 0.21 -6.28
CA GLY A 13 11.54 0.54 -6.54
C GLY A 13 10.61 -0.63 -6.22
N MET A 14 10.93 -1.83 -6.72
CA MET A 14 10.20 -3.06 -6.42
C MET A 14 10.22 -3.37 -4.93
N ILE A 15 11.37 -3.20 -4.27
CA ILE A 15 11.50 -3.40 -2.83
C ILE A 15 10.67 -2.37 -2.07
N ALA A 16 10.74 -1.09 -2.43
CA ALA A 16 9.93 -0.04 -1.81
C ALA A 16 8.42 -0.35 -1.93
N GLN A 17 7.96 -0.74 -3.12
CA GLN A 17 6.56 -1.10 -3.36
C GLN A 17 6.13 -2.31 -2.51
N LYS A 18 6.97 -3.35 -2.42
CA LYS A 18 6.74 -4.54 -1.60
C LYS A 18 6.54 -4.22 -0.12
N PHE A 19 7.18 -3.16 0.37
CA PHE A 19 7.06 -2.68 1.75
C PHE A 19 6.11 -1.49 1.91
N GLY A 20 5.31 -1.16 0.89
CA GLY A 20 4.30 -0.10 0.95
C GLY A 20 4.88 1.32 1.05
N MET A 21 6.12 1.51 0.63
CA MET A 21 6.79 2.81 0.59
C MET A 21 6.45 3.52 -0.73
N PRO A 22 6.11 4.82 -0.70
CA PRO A 22 5.76 5.60 -1.89
C PRO A 22 6.97 5.92 -2.77
N SER A 23 8.20 5.79 -2.25
CA SER A 23 9.42 6.09 -2.98
C SER A 23 10.60 5.25 -2.50
N TRP A 24 11.43 4.82 -3.45
CA TRP A 24 12.71 4.15 -3.20
C TRP A 24 13.78 5.07 -2.61
N LYS A 25 13.63 6.39 -2.72
CA LYS A 25 14.68 7.36 -2.34
C LYS A 25 15.04 7.30 -0.87
N TYR A 26 14.03 7.19 0.00
CA TYR A 26 14.28 7.08 1.43
C TYR A 26 14.90 5.73 1.78
N LEU A 27 14.49 4.65 1.09
CA LEU A 27 15.10 3.34 1.23
C LEU A 27 16.59 3.37 0.84
N TYR A 28 16.93 4.06 -0.25
CA TYR A 28 18.32 4.29 -0.66
C TYR A 28 19.08 5.11 0.37
N GLU A 29 18.56 6.26 0.80
CA GLU A 29 19.22 7.13 1.79
C GLU A 29 19.44 6.42 3.14
N LEU A 30 18.59 5.46 3.48
CA LEU A 30 18.77 4.63 4.66
C LEU A 30 19.92 3.62 4.50
N ASN A 31 20.14 3.13 3.28
CA ASN A 31 21.07 2.04 2.96
C ASN A 31 22.25 2.47 2.08
N LYS A 32 22.48 3.78 1.94
CA LYS A 32 23.49 4.34 1.02
C LYS A 32 24.89 3.80 1.30
N GLU A 33 25.23 3.60 2.57
CA GLU A 33 26.52 3.03 2.97
C GLU A 33 26.73 1.58 2.47
N LYS A 34 25.64 0.84 2.23
CA LYS A 34 25.67 -0.55 1.77
C LYS A 34 25.59 -0.68 0.25
N ILE A 35 24.83 0.22 -0.39
CA ILE A 35 24.57 0.20 -1.84
C ILE A 35 25.69 0.93 -2.60
N GLY A 36 26.30 1.95 -1.98
CA GLY A 36 27.25 2.85 -2.62
C GLY A 36 26.57 4.04 -3.28
N ASP A 37 27.30 4.77 -4.10
CA ASP A 37 26.88 6.07 -4.64
C ASP A 37 25.82 5.99 -5.75
N ASN A 38 25.68 4.82 -6.39
CA ASN A 38 24.72 4.63 -7.46
C ASN A 38 23.57 3.70 -7.00
N PRO A 39 22.33 4.22 -6.87
CA PRO A 39 21.18 3.42 -6.44
C PRO A 39 20.80 2.30 -7.43
N ASP A 40 21.14 2.43 -8.71
CA ASP A 40 20.82 1.43 -9.74
C ASP A 40 21.75 0.20 -9.68
N LEU A 41 22.82 0.27 -8.89
CA LEU A 41 23.80 -0.81 -8.74
C LEU A 41 23.53 -1.67 -7.50
N LEU A 42 22.26 -1.86 -7.12
CA LEU A 42 21.90 -2.75 -6.03
C LEU A 42 22.38 -4.17 -6.31
N GLN A 43 23.35 -4.65 -5.52
CA GLN A 43 23.84 -6.02 -5.64
C GLN A 43 22.85 -7.00 -5.02
N SER A 44 22.64 -8.14 -5.66
CA SER A 44 21.85 -9.23 -5.08
C SER A 44 22.52 -9.76 -3.82
N GLY A 45 21.72 -10.08 -2.80
CA GLY A 45 22.24 -10.50 -1.49
C GLY A 45 22.59 -9.35 -0.54
N THR A 46 22.34 -8.09 -0.93
CA THR A 46 22.56 -6.94 -0.06
C THR A 46 21.51 -6.91 1.06
N GLU A 47 21.97 -6.83 2.30
CA GLU A 47 21.10 -6.73 3.47
C GLU A 47 20.65 -5.27 3.69
N LEU A 48 19.41 -4.97 3.33
CA LEU A 48 18.80 -3.66 3.47
C LEU A 48 18.05 -3.52 4.80
N ASP A 49 18.22 -2.36 5.44
CA ASP A 49 17.38 -1.87 6.52
C ASP A 49 16.09 -1.31 5.92
N ILE A 50 14.96 -1.90 6.33
CA ILE A 50 13.62 -1.50 5.91
C ILE A 50 12.94 -0.77 7.08
N PRO A 51 12.53 0.49 6.90
CA PRO A 51 11.79 1.23 7.91
C PRO A 51 10.35 0.72 8.01
N GLU A 52 9.74 0.82 9.19
CA GLU A 52 8.28 0.73 9.29
C GLU A 52 7.70 2.04 8.74
N TRP A 53 6.87 1.94 7.71
CA TRP A 53 6.39 3.11 6.99
C TRP A 53 5.18 3.75 7.67
N ASP A 54 5.30 5.04 8.00
CA ASP A 54 4.37 5.84 8.80
C ASP A 54 3.50 6.79 7.95
N THR A 55 3.34 6.51 6.65
CA THR A 55 2.53 7.25 5.66
C THR A 55 3.08 8.61 5.18
N THR A 56 4.30 9.01 5.58
CA THR A 56 4.91 10.23 5.03
C THR A 56 5.37 10.05 3.58
N SER A 57 5.82 11.13 2.92
CA SER A 57 6.36 11.05 1.55
C SER A 57 7.79 10.52 1.50
N GLY A 58 8.52 10.64 2.61
CA GLY A 58 9.93 10.26 2.75
C GLY A 58 10.89 11.43 2.51
N ASP A 59 10.45 12.46 1.79
CA ASP A 59 11.25 13.65 1.52
C ASP A 59 11.58 14.41 2.82
N GLU A 60 10.67 14.38 3.81
CA GLU A 60 10.91 14.99 5.13
C GLU A 60 12.05 14.27 5.85
N LYS A 61 12.12 12.94 5.73
CA LYS A 61 13.13 12.11 6.39
C LYS A 61 14.50 12.20 5.70
N ILE A 62 14.51 12.33 4.36
CA ILE A 62 15.74 12.61 3.58
C ILE A 62 16.28 14.00 3.96
N SER A 63 15.41 15.00 4.03
CA SER A 63 15.77 16.37 4.43
C SER A 63 16.29 16.43 5.86
N ALA A 64 15.70 15.66 6.79
CA ALA A 64 16.18 15.53 8.17
C ALA A 64 17.59 14.91 8.25
N LYS A 65 17.95 14.03 7.30
CA LYS A 65 19.31 13.49 7.14
C LYS A 65 20.28 14.47 6.43
N ARG A 66 19.87 15.71 6.17
CA ARG A 66 20.61 16.73 5.42
C ARG A 66 20.93 16.35 3.97
N ALA A 67 20.27 15.32 3.44
CA ALA A 67 20.29 15.02 2.02
C ALA A 67 19.20 15.82 1.31
N SER A 68 19.43 16.19 0.05
CA SER A 68 18.43 16.87 -0.77
C SER A 68 17.64 15.83 -1.57
N PRO A 69 16.32 15.69 -1.37
CA PRO A 69 15.48 14.83 -2.20
C PRO A 69 15.58 15.16 -3.70
N PHE A 70 15.88 16.42 -4.03
CA PHE A 70 16.03 16.92 -5.40
C PHE A 70 17.33 16.46 -6.08
N ALA A 71 18.36 16.11 -5.30
CA ALA A 71 19.62 15.61 -5.85
C ALA A 71 19.42 14.26 -6.54
N TYR A 72 18.49 13.44 -6.05
CA TYR A 72 18.19 12.11 -6.58
C TYR A 72 17.33 12.12 -7.84
N THR A 73 16.83 13.28 -8.24
CA THR A 73 15.99 13.40 -9.44
C THR A 73 16.53 14.37 -10.47
N SER A 74 17.74 14.89 -10.29
CA SER A 74 18.30 15.95 -11.15
C SER A 74 17.32 17.12 -11.35
N GLY A 75 16.57 17.48 -10.29
CA GLY A 75 15.52 18.51 -10.35
C GLY A 75 14.18 18.07 -10.97
N VAL A 76 14.07 16.87 -11.56
CA VAL A 76 12.82 16.31 -12.10
C VAL A 76 12.11 15.51 -11.01
N SER A 77 11.51 16.19 -10.03
CA SER A 77 10.68 15.49 -9.05
C SER A 77 9.42 14.95 -9.73
N TYR A 78 9.46 13.73 -10.25
CA TYR A 78 8.26 12.91 -10.37
C TYR A 78 7.87 12.55 -8.93
N ARG A 79 7.12 13.45 -8.28
CA ARG A 79 6.25 13.02 -7.22
C ARG A 79 5.20 12.19 -7.92
N TYR A 80 5.00 10.92 -7.55
CA TYR A 80 3.74 10.26 -7.87
C TYR A 80 2.67 11.18 -7.29
N PRO A 81 2.02 12.02 -8.11
CA PRO A 81 0.93 12.81 -7.60
C PRO A 81 -0.11 11.75 -7.28
N TRP A 82 -0.53 11.68 -6.02
CA TRP A 82 -1.78 11.07 -5.61
C TRP A 82 -2.68 10.82 -6.81
N VAL A 83 -2.73 9.57 -7.30
CA VAL A 83 -3.43 9.30 -8.55
C VAL A 83 -4.89 9.66 -8.26
N PRO A 84 -5.46 10.69 -8.91
CA PRO A 84 -6.82 11.07 -8.62
C PRO A 84 -7.70 9.90 -9.02
N VAL A 85 -8.26 9.22 -8.02
CA VAL A 85 -9.19 8.13 -8.24
C VAL A 85 -10.55 8.76 -8.48
N SER A 86 -11.02 8.70 -9.73
CA SER A 86 -12.39 9.03 -10.11
C SER A 86 -13.07 7.73 -10.51
N LEU A 87 -14.15 7.39 -9.83
CA LEU A 87 -14.87 6.14 -10.03
C LEU A 87 -16.34 6.43 -10.26
N SER A 88 -16.89 5.83 -11.31
CA SER A 88 -18.33 5.83 -11.57
C SER A 88 -18.93 4.55 -11.00
N VAL A 89 -19.85 4.68 -10.06
CA VAL A 89 -20.54 3.51 -9.48
C VAL A 89 -21.56 2.98 -10.49
N VAL A 90 -21.45 1.71 -10.82
CA VAL A 90 -22.38 1.00 -11.73
C VAL A 90 -23.12 -0.12 -10.99
N ASP A 91 -24.31 -0.46 -11.47
CA ASP A 91 -25.06 -1.63 -11.01
C ASP A 91 -24.47 -2.95 -11.54
N ILE A 92 -25.05 -4.06 -11.11
CA ILE A 92 -24.67 -5.42 -11.56
C ILE A 92 -24.81 -5.64 -13.07
N ASN A 93 -25.57 -4.79 -13.77
CA ASN A 93 -25.76 -4.80 -15.21
C ASN A 93 -24.84 -3.78 -15.92
N LYS A 94 -23.86 -3.20 -15.20
CA LYS A 94 -22.93 -2.16 -15.67
C LYS A 94 -23.62 -0.85 -16.07
N LYS A 95 -24.85 -0.60 -15.58
CA LYS A 95 -25.54 0.67 -15.77
C LYS A 95 -25.13 1.64 -14.67
N LEU A 96 -24.86 2.90 -15.03
CA LEU A 96 -24.59 3.96 -14.06
C LEU A 96 -25.68 4.00 -12.99
N MET A 97 -25.27 3.95 -11.72
CA MET A 97 -26.19 4.15 -10.61
C MET A 97 -26.63 5.60 -10.56
N GLY A 98 -27.91 5.84 -10.25
CA GLY A 98 -28.43 7.18 -9.97
C GLY A 98 -28.10 7.63 -8.55
N ASP A 99 -28.48 8.86 -8.23
CA ASP A 99 -28.36 9.42 -6.89
C ASP A 99 -29.03 8.54 -5.82
N PHE A 100 -28.41 8.45 -4.65
CA PHE A 100 -28.96 7.72 -3.52
C PHE A 100 -30.04 8.56 -2.84
N GLU A 101 -31.19 7.95 -2.55
CA GLU A 101 -32.28 8.61 -1.80
C GLU A 101 -31.84 9.06 -0.40
N LYS A 102 -30.90 8.32 0.19
CA LYS A 102 -30.32 8.58 1.50
C LYS A 102 -28.80 8.61 1.39
N GLU A 103 -28.20 9.43 2.24
CA GLU A 103 -26.75 9.48 2.41
C GLU A 103 -26.22 8.12 2.89
N ARG A 104 -25.12 7.67 2.28
CA ARG A 104 -24.49 6.38 2.55
C ARG A 104 -23.03 6.61 2.88
N GLU A 105 -22.52 5.83 3.83
CA GLU A 105 -21.10 5.82 4.15
C GLU A 105 -20.31 5.09 3.04
N TYR A 106 -19.22 5.68 2.59
CA TYR A 106 -18.21 5.03 1.76
C TYR A 106 -16.89 4.88 2.53
N VAL A 107 -16.10 3.90 2.12
CA VAL A 107 -14.78 3.65 2.68
C VAL A 107 -13.80 3.22 1.61
N ILE A 108 -12.59 3.75 1.71
CA ILE A 108 -11.44 3.38 0.90
C ILE A 108 -10.46 2.68 1.82
N TRP A 109 -10.07 1.47 1.48
CA TRP A 109 -9.30 0.60 2.36
C TRP A 109 -8.49 -0.42 1.57
N ASP A 110 -7.47 -0.98 2.22
CA ASP A 110 -6.69 -2.08 1.68
C ASP A 110 -7.35 -3.40 2.07
N ARG A 111 -7.78 -4.15 1.06
CA ARG A 111 -8.55 -5.39 1.23
C ARG A 111 -7.72 -6.51 1.88
N LYS A 112 -6.39 -6.43 1.79
CA LYS A 112 -5.50 -7.49 2.28
C LYS A 112 -5.22 -7.34 3.77
N ASN A 113 -4.90 -6.13 4.23
CA ASN A 113 -4.53 -5.87 5.63
C ASN A 113 -5.63 -5.17 6.43
N GLY A 114 -6.78 -4.89 5.82
CA GLY A 114 -7.91 -4.22 6.48
C GLY A 114 -7.69 -2.74 6.80
N LYS A 115 -6.57 -2.15 6.39
CA LYS A 115 -6.22 -0.76 6.71
C LYS A 115 -7.16 0.20 5.99
N VAL A 116 -7.90 0.99 6.75
CA VAL A 116 -8.74 2.06 6.21
C VAL A 116 -7.89 3.29 5.90
N PHE A 117 -8.01 3.80 4.67
CA PHE A 117 -7.33 5.02 4.22
C PHE A 117 -8.23 6.25 4.32
N SER A 118 -9.51 6.11 3.97
CA SER A 118 -10.47 7.22 3.97
C SER A 118 -11.89 6.73 4.23
N ARG A 119 -12.71 7.58 4.84
CA ARG A 119 -14.16 7.41 5.03
C ARG A 119 -14.85 8.72 4.71
N GLY A 120 -16.08 8.62 4.23
CA GLY A 120 -16.94 9.78 4.07
C GLY A 120 -18.36 9.37 3.75
N ASP A 121 -19.19 10.37 3.51
CA ASP A 121 -20.58 10.20 3.19
C ASP A 121 -20.85 10.61 1.74
N ILE A 122 -21.69 9.85 1.06
CA ILE A 122 -22.05 10.07 -0.33
C ILE A 122 -23.57 10.05 -0.51
N LYS A 123 -24.07 11.04 -1.24
CA LYS A 123 -25.48 11.13 -1.66
C LYS A 123 -25.66 10.96 -3.17
N LYS A 124 -24.68 11.39 -3.98
CA LYS A 124 -24.68 11.22 -5.43
C LYS A 124 -23.65 10.20 -5.85
N SER A 125 -24.00 9.30 -6.75
CA SER A 125 -23.18 8.16 -7.17
C SER A 125 -21.91 8.50 -7.96
N ASP A 126 -21.72 9.78 -8.32
CA ASP A 126 -20.65 10.28 -9.19
C ASP A 126 -19.53 11.03 -8.44
N VAL A 127 -19.67 11.28 -7.13
CA VAL A 127 -18.71 12.10 -6.37
C VAL A 127 -18.05 11.30 -5.25
N ILE A 128 -16.87 10.74 -5.55
CA ILE A 128 -15.88 10.34 -4.54
C ILE A 128 -14.53 10.90 -5.01
N GLU A 129 -14.05 11.92 -4.31
CA GLU A 129 -12.71 12.47 -4.50
C GLU A 129 -11.92 12.23 -3.22
N SER A 130 -10.95 11.32 -3.28
CA SER A 130 -10.12 11.02 -2.13
C SER A 130 -8.71 10.69 -2.58
N LEU A 131 -7.75 11.14 -1.79
CA LEU A 131 -6.35 10.77 -1.95
C LEU A 131 -6.17 9.34 -1.39
N ALA A 132 -5.70 8.43 -2.23
CA ALA A 132 -5.42 7.05 -1.85
C ALA A 132 -3.96 6.69 -2.23
N PRO A 133 -3.29 5.85 -1.45
CA PRO A 133 -1.98 5.33 -1.84
C PRO A 133 -2.11 4.43 -3.08
N ASP A 134 -1.07 4.40 -3.89
CA ASP A 134 -0.96 3.47 -5.01
C ASP A 134 -0.71 2.06 -4.45
N SER A 135 -1.80 1.29 -4.29
CA SER A 135 -1.79 -0.07 -3.75
C SER A 135 -2.57 -0.99 -4.67
N ASN A 136 -1.99 -2.15 -4.97
CA ASN A 136 -2.63 -3.20 -5.76
C ASN A 136 -3.86 -3.81 -5.06
N ASN A 137 -4.04 -3.55 -3.75
CA ASN A 137 -5.15 -4.08 -2.95
C ASN A 137 -6.18 -3.00 -2.57
N LEU A 138 -6.12 -1.83 -3.23
CA LEU A 138 -7.04 -0.75 -2.96
C LEU A 138 -8.47 -1.19 -3.28
N SER A 139 -9.36 -1.00 -2.30
CA SER A 139 -10.77 -1.36 -2.40
C SER A 139 -11.63 -0.20 -1.94
N ILE A 140 -12.77 -0.05 -2.60
CA ILE A 140 -13.76 0.99 -2.28
C ILE A 140 -15.10 0.30 -2.07
N GLY A 141 -15.74 0.59 -0.94
CA GLY A 141 -17.03 0.03 -0.58
C GLY A 141 -18.00 1.12 -0.17
N ILE A 142 -19.25 1.02 -0.62
CA ILE A 142 -20.36 1.88 -0.21
C ILE A 142 -21.36 1.02 0.55
N LYS A 143 -21.83 1.51 1.70
CA LYS A 143 -22.71 0.74 2.59
C LYS A 143 -24.01 0.34 1.87
N GLY A 144 -24.29 -0.96 1.91
CA GLY A 144 -25.42 -1.60 1.27
C GLY A 144 -25.39 -1.57 -0.27
N VAL A 145 -24.22 -1.35 -0.88
CA VAL A 145 -24.05 -1.37 -2.34
C VAL A 145 -22.82 -2.22 -2.70
N PRO A 146 -23.01 -3.41 -3.29
CA PRO A 146 -21.90 -4.15 -3.87
C PRO A 146 -21.42 -3.41 -5.13
N ILE A 147 -20.11 -3.15 -5.21
CA ILE A 147 -19.48 -2.45 -6.33
C ILE A 147 -18.73 -3.48 -7.17
N VAL A 148 -19.00 -3.53 -8.47
CA VAL A 148 -18.19 -4.36 -9.39
C VAL A 148 -17.02 -3.53 -9.88
N TRP A 149 -15.80 -3.93 -9.54
CA TRP A 149 -14.57 -3.33 -10.06
C TRP A 149 -13.78 -4.41 -10.78
N GLU A 150 -13.47 -4.15 -12.06
CA GLU A 150 -12.90 -5.13 -12.98
C GLU A 150 -13.79 -6.37 -13.08
N ASN A 151 -13.41 -7.46 -12.42
CA ASN A 151 -14.13 -8.73 -12.38
C ASN A 151 -14.42 -9.21 -10.95
N ASP A 152 -14.23 -8.36 -9.95
CA ASP A 152 -14.48 -8.69 -8.54
C ASP A 152 -15.54 -7.79 -7.92
N ILE A 153 -16.18 -8.28 -6.86
CA ILE A 153 -17.19 -7.56 -6.11
C ILE A 153 -16.57 -6.98 -4.84
N HIS A 154 -16.54 -5.66 -4.77
CA HIS A 154 -16.07 -4.89 -3.64
C HIS A 154 -17.24 -4.53 -2.73
N TYR A 155 -17.13 -4.94 -1.47
CA TYR A 155 -18.11 -4.65 -0.43
C TYR A 155 -17.57 -3.59 0.52
N HIS A 156 -18.50 -2.85 1.13
CA HIS A 156 -18.19 -2.18 2.40
C HIS A 156 -17.75 -3.25 3.44
N PRO A 157 -16.73 -3.00 4.27
CA PRO A 157 -16.23 -3.95 5.27
C PRO A 157 -17.33 -4.53 6.17
N ASP A 158 -18.30 -3.70 6.56
CA ASP A 158 -19.45 -4.13 7.37
C ASP A 158 -20.31 -5.16 6.63
N ASP A 159 -20.48 -5.00 5.32
CA ASP A 159 -21.39 -5.77 4.47
C ASP A 159 -20.72 -7.00 3.83
N MET A 160 -19.42 -7.21 4.06
CA MET A 160 -18.71 -8.35 3.52
C MET A 160 -19.35 -9.69 3.94
N PRO A 161 -19.54 -10.64 3.00
CA PRO A 161 -19.96 -11.99 3.32
C PRO A 161 -19.04 -12.64 4.36
N VAL A 162 -19.60 -13.46 5.24
CA VAL A 162 -18.84 -14.16 6.31
C VAL A 162 -17.75 -15.08 5.74
N SER A 163 -17.93 -15.57 4.51
CA SER A 163 -16.90 -16.33 3.78
C SER A 163 -15.65 -15.51 3.49
N ASP A 164 -15.81 -14.22 3.16
CA ASP A 164 -14.75 -13.36 2.67
C ASP A 164 -14.04 -12.65 3.84
N LYS A 165 -14.78 -12.35 4.92
CA LYS A 165 -14.20 -11.91 6.20
C LYS A 165 -13.21 -12.94 6.75
N LYS A 166 -13.52 -14.24 6.60
CA LYS A 166 -12.61 -15.33 7.01
C LYS A 166 -11.34 -15.44 6.17
N VAL A 167 -11.30 -14.93 4.93
CA VAL A 167 -10.07 -14.93 4.12
C VAL A 167 -9.11 -13.86 4.64
N ILE A 168 -9.63 -12.68 4.96
CA ILE A 168 -8.86 -11.56 5.53
C ILE A 168 -8.33 -11.94 6.92
N GLU A 169 -9.18 -12.52 7.79
CA GLU A 169 -8.76 -12.99 9.11
C GLU A 169 -7.81 -14.20 9.06
N LYS A 170 -7.89 -15.06 8.02
CA LYS A 170 -7.00 -16.22 7.88
C LYS A 170 -5.59 -15.86 7.44
N GLU A 171 -5.41 -14.83 6.62
CA GLU A 171 -4.08 -14.33 6.25
C GLU A 171 -3.37 -13.65 7.45
N ASP A 172 -4.13 -12.99 8.33
CA ASP A 172 -3.61 -12.51 9.63
C ASP A 172 -3.31 -13.65 10.63
N SER A 173 -3.97 -14.81 10.50
CA SER A 173 -3.80 -15.97 11.39
C SER A 173 -2.81 -17.04 10.89
N SER A 174 -2.19 -16.85 9.72
CA SER A 174 -1.15 -17.77 9.27
C SER A 174 0.05 -17.64 10.21
N PRO A 175 0.40 -18.67 10.99
CA PRO A 175 1.47 -18.55 11.96
C PRO A 175 2.75 -18.30 11.16
N SER A 176 3.42 -17.19 11.47
CA SER A 176 4.85 -17.06 11.18
C SER A 176 5.52 -18.33 11.68
N SER A 177 5.93 -19.19 10.75
CA SER A 177 6.72 -20.38 11.05
C SER A 177 8.10 -19.92 11.52
N PHE A 178 8.16 -19.47 12.78
CA PHE A 178 9.38 -19.52 13.56
C PHE A 178 9.59 -21.01 13.87
N LEU A 179 10.49 -21.63 13.11
CA LEU A 179 11.05 -22.93 13.48
C LEU A 179 11.80 -22.74 14.79
N ASP A 180 11.22 -23.30 15.84
CA ASP A 180 11.86 -23.63 17.10
C ASP A 180 12.83 -24.79 16.84
N GLU A 181 14.12 -24.47 16.65
CA GLU A 181 15.21 -25.41 16.84
C GLU A 181 15.96 -25.01 18.10
N SER A 182 15.46 -25.51 19.22
CA SER A 182 16.27 -25.81 20.39
C SER A 182 17.30 -26.88 20.03
N GLN A 183 18.58 -26.53 20.00
CA GLN A 183 19.66 -27.50 20.23
C GLN A 183 20.67 -26.97 21.24
N ASP A 184 20.89 -27.83 22.22
CA ASP A 184 21.76 -27.76 23.40
C ASP A 184 23.18 -27.25 23.15
N ILE A 185 23.65 -26.41 24.08
CA ILE A 185 25.08 -26.12 24.28
C ILE A 185 25.49 -26.86 25.57
N PRO A 186 26.39 -27.85 25.55
CA PRO A 186 27.04 -28.31 26.77
C PRO A 186 28.20 -27.37 27.14
N GLU A 187 28.41 -27.23 28.46
CA GLU A 187 29.43 -26.39 29.13
C GLU A 187 30.88 -26.60 28.65
#